data_AF-R6XH92-F1
#
_entry.id   AF-R6XH92-F1
#
_cell.length_a   1.000
_cell.length_b   1.000
_cell.length_c   1.000
_cell.angle_alpha   90.00
_cell.angle_beta   90.00
_cell.angle_gamma   90.00
#
_symmetry.space_group_name_H-M   'P 1'
#
loop_
_entity.id
_entity.type
_entity.pdbx_description
1 polymer ?
#
loop_
_entity_poly.entity_id
_entity_poly.type
_entity_poly.pdbx_seq_one_letter_code
_entity_poly.pdbx_strand_id
1 'polypeptide(L)'
;MLLLAVMPLLTMSCSKEDGDVENPLLSGNYEYSGKMTVTADGIDNVSEEVKVEVRIDETAKTLDIMFYKVKFVPQMPVSLDVSVPGVGFEVKNGTIELSADGIVPLSGGTLPFPKYTVTGLSGTLTDSGILMKLNFGEYPVAYEGQKLAD
;
A
#
# COMPACT_ATOMS: atom_id res chain seq x y z
N MET A 1 -35.23 44.64 -46.85
CA MET A 1 -34.00 43.83 -46.77
C MET A 1 -33.29 44.25 -45.50
N LEU A 2 -33.29 43.35 -44.51
CA LEU A 2 -32.73 43.53 -43.17
C LEU A 2 -31.26 43.07 -43.24
N LEU A 3 -30.27 43.95 -43.01
CA LEU A 3 -28.88 43.55 -42.81
C LEU A 3 -28.60 43.48 -41.31
N LEU A 4 -28.53 42.26 -40.76
CA LEU A 4 -27.92 42.00 -39.44
C LEU A 4 -26.41 41.82 -39.65
N ALA A 5 -25.62 42.68 -39.01
CA ALA A 5 -24.18 42.48 -38.84
C ALA A 5 -23.94 41.49 -37.69
N VAL A 6 -23.30 40.36 -37.97
CA VAL A 6 -22.93 39.35 -36.98
C VAL A 6 -21.49 39.63 -36.54
N MET A 7 -21.30 39.98 -35.26
CA MET A 7 -19.99 40.13 -34.62
C MET A 7 -19.42 38.75 -34.27
N PRO A 8 -18.12 38.48 -34.46
CA PRO A 8 -17.51 37.22 -34.06
C PRO A 8 -17.25 37.19 -32.54
N LEU A 9 -17.81 36.19 -31.85
CA LEU A 9 -17.42 35.83 -30.48
C LEU A 9 -16.00 35.26 -30.49
N LEU A 10 -15.08 35.92 -29.79
CA LEU A 10 -13.80 35.33 -29.40
C LEU A 10 -14.08 34.24 -28.37
N THR A 11 -13.93 32.98 -28.76
CA THR A 11 -13.95 31.85 -27.83
C THR A 11 -12.69 31.93 -26.97
N MET A 12 -12.85 32.24 -25.68
CA MET A 12 -11.81 32.01 -24.68
C MET A 12 -11.44 30.52 -24.71
N SER A 13 -10.20 30.24 -25.10
CA SER A 13 -9.59 28.94 -24.91
C SER A 13 -9.41 28.75 -23.41
N CYS A 14 -10.29 27.96 -22.79
CA CYS A 14 -10.08 27.48 -21.43
C CYS A 14 -8.80 26.62 -21.44
N SER A 15 -7.72 27.17 -20.89
CA SER A 15 -6.62 26.36 -20.37
C SER A 15 -7.24 25.38 -19.39
N LYS A 16 -7.16 24.10 -19.72
CA LYS A 16 -7.57 23.00 -18.85
C LYS A 16 -6.62 23.03 -17.66
N GLU A 17 -7.10 23.57 -16.54
CA GLU A 17 -6.51 23.33 -15.24
C GLU A 17 -6.60 21.82 -15.02
N ASP A 18 -5.44 21.15 -14.99
CA ASP A 18 -5.34 19.76 -14.54
C ASP A 18 -5.72 19.77 -13.06
N GLY A 19 -7.02 19.69 -12.79
CA GLY A 19 -7.53 19.46 -11.46
C GLY A 19 -6.99 18.12 -10.99
N ASP A 20 -6.31 18.14 -9.85
CA ASP A 20 -5.97 16.94 -9.08
C ASP A 20 -7.23 16.08 -9.00
N VAL A 21 -7.23 14.95 -9.73
CA VAL A 21 -8.27 13.96 -9.58
C VAL A 21 -8.03 13.35 -8.21
N GLU A 22 -8.83 13.74 -7.23
CA GLU A 22 -8.80 13.13 -5.89
C GLU A 22 -8.84 11.60 -6.06
N ASN A 23 -7.77 10.94 -5.63
CA ASN A 23 -7.73 9.49 -5.62
C ASN A 23 -8.45 9.02 -4.34
N PRO A 24 -9.61 8.33 -4.44
CA PRO A 24 -10.38 7.88 -3.27
C PRO A 24 -9.61 6.88 -2.39
N LEU A 25 -8.48 6.35 -2.89
CA LEU A 25 -7.57 5.53 -2.11
C LEU A 25 -6.73 6.32 -1.11
N LEU A 26 -6.69 7.66 -1.15
CA LEU A 26 -5.84 8.45 -0.25
C LEU A 26 -6.52 8.86 1.06
N SER A 27 -7.84 8.67 1.18
CA SER A 27 -8.64 9.22 2.27
C SER A 27 -9.00 8.21 3.37
N GLY A 28 -8.25 7.11 3.52
CA GLY A 28 -8.72 6.01 4.35
C GLY A 28 -7.66 5.13 5.01
N ASN A 29 -8.16 4.34 5.95
CA ASN A 29 -7.53 3.13 6.44
C ASN A 29 -8.22 1.95 5.78
N TYR A 30 -7.45 0.97 5.32
CA TYR A 30 -7.99 -0.19 4.61
C TYR A 30 -7.57 -1.47 5.30
N GLU A 31 -8.51 -2.37 5.49
CA GLU A 31 -8.23 -3.73 5.94
C GLU A 31 -8.31 -4.71 4.78
N TYR A 32 -7.40 -5.67 4.77
CA TYR A 32 -7.30 -6.74 3.79
C TYR A 32 -7.23 -8.08 4.51
N SER A 33 -7.71 -9.12 3.84
CA SER A 33 -7.48 -10.51 4.24
C SER A 33 -7.02 -11.32 3.04
N GLY A 34 -6.03 -12.19 3.25
CA GLY A 34 -5.56 -13.04 2.17
C GLY A 34 -4.37 -13.91 2.52
N LYS A 35 -3.61 -14.25 1.49
CA LYS A 35 -2.55 -15.25 1.52
C LYS A 35 -1.20 -14.59 1.74
N MET A 36 -0.48 -15.04 2.75
CA MET A 36 0.92 -14.70 2.98
C MET A 36 1.80 -15.92 2.74
N THR A 37 2.82 -15.77 1.90
CA THR A 37 3.87 -16.77 1.69
C THR A 37 5.16 -16.25 2.28
N VAL A 38 5.78 -17.04 3.17
CA VAL A 38 7.12 -16.76 3.71
C VAL A 38 8.06 -17.88 3.30
N THR A 39 9.13 -17.54 2.57
CA THR A 39 10.13 -18.50 2.13
C THR A 39 11.26 -18.57 3.16
N ALA A 40 11.50 -19.76 3.72
CA ALA A 40 12.60 -20.02 4.65
C ALA A 40 13.30 -21.32 4.25
N ASP A 41 14.63 -21.30 4.19
CA ASP A 41 15.44 -22.45 3.77
C ASP A 41 15.03 -23.04 2.40
N GLY A 42 14.53 -22.18 1.50
CA GLY A 42 14.03 -22.59 0.18
C GLY A 42 12.65 -23.25 0.19
N ILE A 43 11.96 -23.26 1.33
CA ILE A 43 10.62 -23.82 1.51
C ILE A 43 9.61 -22.71 1.73
N ASP A 44 8.52 -22.73 0.96
CA ASP A 44 7.42 -21.80 1.10
C ASP A 44 6.48 -22.25 2.24
N ASN A 45 6.22 -21.30 3.14
CA ASN A 45 5.30 -21.47 4.25
C ASN A 45 4.12 -20.54 4.04
N VAL A 46 2.96 -21.13 3.79
CA VAL A 46 1.75 -20.41 3.41
C VAL A 46 0.83 -20.28 4.61
N SER A 47 0.36 -19.05 4.84
CA SER A 47 -0.71 -18.73 5.79
C SER A 47 -1.87 -18.09 5.05
N GLU A 48 -3.06 -18.61 5.24
CA GLU A 48 -4.30 -18.07 4.70
C GLU A 48 -4.98 -17.14 5.71
N GLU A 49 -5.89 -16.30 5.23
CA GLU A 49 -6.69 -15.37 6.06
C GLU A 49 -5.83 -14.41 6.91
N VAL A 50 -4.62 -14.09 6.45
CA VAL A 50 -3.74 -13.12 7.11
C VAL A 50 -4.32 -11.73 6.91
N LYS A 51 -4.59 -11.06 8.03
CA LYS A 51 -5.10 -9.69 8.04
C LYS A 51 -3.97 -8.68 7.94
N VAL A 52 -4.17 -7.70 7.07
CA VAL A 52 -3.28 -6.55 6.90
C VAL A 52 -4.12 -5.28 6.95
N GLU A 53 -3.67 -4.29 7.72
CA GLU A 53 -4.23 -2.94 7.71
C GLU A 53 -3.21 -1.98 7.10
N VAL A 54 -3.69 -1.07 6.26
CA VAL A 54 -2.92 0.02 5.67
C VAL A 54 -3.50 1.34 6.14
N ARG A 55 -2.65 2.23 6.67
CA ARG A 55 -3.01 3.59 7.07
C ARG A 55 -2.22 4.59 6.26
N ILE A 56 -2.89 5.47 5.53
CA ILE A 56 -2.24 6.41 4.61
C ILE A 56 -2.10 7.77 5.27
N ASP A 57 -0.89 8.33 5.21
CA ASP A 57 -0.61 9.73 5.48
C ASP A 57 -0.32 10.44 4.15
N GLU A 58 -1.35 11.07 3.61
CA GLU A 58 -1.25 11.80 2.34
C GLU A 58 -0.30 13.00 2.42
N THR A 59 -0.19 13.63 3.60
CA THR A 59 0.66 14.81 3.80
C THR A 59 2.14 14.42 3.78
N ALA A 60 2.48 13.32 4.47
CA ALA A 60 3.83 12.78 4.48
C ALA A 60 4.18 11.99 3.21
N LYS A 61 3.19 11.65 2.37
CA LYS A 61 3.30 10.74 1.22
C LYS A 61 3.89 9.37 1.63
N THR A 62 3.44 8.90 2.78
CA THR A 62 3.82 7.60 3.35
C THR A 62 2.59 6.84 3.83
N LEU A 63 2.73 5.54 4.03
CA LEU A 63 1.73 4.72 4.70
C LEU A 63 2.37 3.78 5.72
N ASP A 64 1.57 3.37 6.70
CA ASP A 64 1.94 2.34 7.65
C ASP A 64 1.20 1.04 7.31
N ILE A 65 1.94 -0.07 7.29
CA ILE A 65 1.38 -1.41 7.07
C ILE A 65 1.41 -2.17 8.40
N MET A 66 0.27 -2.64 8.89
CA MET A 66 0.15 -3.51 10.05
C MET A 66 -0.23 -4.91 9.61
N PHE A 67 0.64 -5.87 9.86
CA PHE A 67 0.33 -7.28 9.69
C PHE A 67 -0.10 -7.88 11.02
N TYR A 68 -1.22 -8.60 11.02
CA TYR A 68 -1.75 -9.22 12.23
C TYR A 68 -1.43 -10.71 12.28
N LYS A 69 -1.01 -11.18 13.46
CA LYS A 69 -0.77 -12.59 13.77
C LYS A 69 0.19 -13.31 12.81
N VAL A 70 1.24 -12.63 12.35
CA VAL A 70 2.25 -13.19 11.43
C VAL A 70 3.15 -14.21 12.12
N LYS A 71 3.50 -15.26 11.38
CA LYS A 71 4.63 -16.14 11.67
C LYS A 71 5.70 -15.95 10.59
N PHE A 72 6.86 -15.43 10.97
CA PHE A 72 7.98 -15.26 10.05
C PHE A 72 8.69 -16.58 9.74
N VAL A 73 8.64 -17.54 10.66
CA VAL A 73 9.06 -18.92 10.40
C VAL A 73 8.04 -19.88 11.02
N PRO A 74 7.84 -21.08 10.44
CA PRO A 74 6.87 -22.06 10.95
C PRO A 74 7.10 -22.47 12.40
N GLN A 75 8.37 -22.45 12.83
CA GLN A 75 8.79 -22.82 14.17
C GLN A 75 8.51 -21.75 15.22
N MET A 76 8.03 -20.56 14.84
CA MET A 76 7.61 -19.56 15.82
C MET A 76 6.43 -20.10 16.65
N PRO A 77 6.60 -20.20 17.98
CA PRO A 77 5.56 -20.74 18.85
C PRO A 77 4.38 -19.79 19.00
N VAL A 78 4.60 -18.49 18.76
CA VAL A 78 3.59 -17.43 18.85
C VAL A 78 3.58 -16.61 17.57
N SER A 79 2.39 -16.20 17.17
CA SER A 79 2.18 -15.21 16.11
C SER A 79 2.38 -13.80 16.68
N LEU A 80 2.87 -12.86 15.85
CA LEU A 80 3.12 -11.48 16.24
C LEU A 80 2.36 -10.50 15.36
N ASP A 81 1.91 -9.39 15.94
CA ASP A 81 1.51 -8.22 15.19
C ASP A 81 2.77 -7.41 14.87
N VAL A 82 2.93 -7.02 13.61
CA VAL A 82 4.12 -6.31 13.13
C VAL A 82 3.72 -5.14 12.26
N SER A 83 4.26 -3.96 12.56
CA SER A 83 4.08 -2.77 11.74
C SER A 83 5.33 -2.41 10.96
N VAL A 84 5.13 -1.97 9.72
CA VAL A 84 6.14 -1.39 8.83
C VAL A 84 5.74 0.07 8.62
N PRO A 85 6.31 1.01 9.39
CA PRO A 85 5.93 2.41 9.32
C PRO A 85 6.63 3.14 8.18
N GLY A 86 6.00 4.20 7.66
CA GLY A 86 6.67 5.15 6.77
C GLY A 86 7.02 4.59 5.38
N VAL A 87 6.22 3.66 4.86
CA VAL A 87 6.38 3.13 3.50
C VAL A 87 6.03 4.22 2.50
N GLY A 88 6.97 4.57 1.62
CA GLY A 88 6.72 5.54 0.56
C GLY A 88 5.73 5.01 -0.47
N PHE A 89 4.94 5.90 -1.05
CA PHE A 89 4.03 5.54 -2.14
C PHE A 89 3.92 6.62 -3.22
N GLU A 90 3.54 6.18 -4.42
CA GLU A 90 3.18 7.04 -5.55
C GLU A 90 1.79 6.67 -6.08
N VAL A 91 1.03 7.65 -6.57
CA VAL A 91 -0.25 7.39 -7.25
C VAL A 91 -0.01 7.37 -8.75
N LYS A 92 -0.38 6.27 -9.41
CA LYS A 92 -0.31 6.12 -10.87
C LYS A 92 -1.60 5.50 -11.38
N ASN A 93 -2.31 6.21 -12.25
CA ASN A 93 -3.51 5.72 -12.94
C ASN A 93 -4.55 5.08 -11.99
N GLY A 94 -4.80 5.70 -10.82
CA GLY A 94 -5.75 5.19 -9.82
C GLY A 94 -5.25 3.98 -9.00
N THR A 95 -3.98 3.62 -9.11
CA THR A 95 -3.30 2.62 -8.28
C THR A 95 -2.29 3.32 -7.37
N ILE A 96 -2.14 2.83 -6.15
CA ILE A 96 -1.05 3.25 -5.25
C ILE A 96 0.10 2.25 -5.40
N GLU A 97 1.25 2.69 -5.89
CA GLU A 97 2.48 1.91 -5.95
C GLU A 97 3.30 2.12 -4.67
N LEU A 98 3.68 1.03 -4.02
CA LEU A 98 4.43 1.02 -2.77
C LEU A 98 5.91 0.80 -3.05
N SER A 99 6.76 1.55 -2.36
CA SER A 99 8.20 1.29 -2.37
C SER A 99 8.85 1.70 -1.05
N ALA A 100 9.63 0.80 -0.48
CA ALA A 100 10.47 1.14 0.66
C ALA A 100 11.67 0.18 0.81
N ASP A 101 12.71 0.68 1.47
CA ASP A 101 13.89 -0.10 1.83
C ASP A 101 14.45 0.40 3.17
N GLY A 102 15.12 -0.48 3.91
CA GLY A 102 15.78 -0.14 5.18
C GLY A 102 14.86 0.24 6.34
N ILE A 103 13.57 -0.12 6.32
CA ILE A 103 12.64 0.22 7.41
C ILE A 103 12.83 -0.77 8.56
N VAL A 104 13.08 -0.27 9.77
CA VAL A 104 13.04 -1.10 10.98
C VAL A 104 11.58 -1.30 11.39
N PRO A 105 11.02 -2.52 11.32
CA PRO A 105 9.64 -2.74 11.72
C PRO A 105 9.48 -2.69 13.24
N LEU A 106 8.23 -2.59 13.72
CA LEU A 106 7.90 -2.66 15.14
C LEU A 106 7.11 -3.93 15.44
N SER A 107 7.54 -4.68 16.44
CA SER A 107 6.80 -5.81 17.02
C SER A 107 5.79 -5.30 18.05
N GLY A 108 4.57 -5.87 18.04
CA GLY A 108 3.47 -5.40 18.89
C GLY A 108 3.14 -3.92 18.67
N GLY A 109 3.44 -3.38 17.48
CA GLY A 109 3.22 -1.99 17.09
C GLY A 109 4.12 -0.94 17.75
N THR A 110 5.02 -1.30 18.68
CA THR A 110 5.79 -0.31 19.47
C THR A 110 7.25 -0.63 19.67
N LEU A 111 7.65 -1.91 19.69
CA LEU A 111 9.02 -2.32 19.98
C LEU A 111 9.81 -2.49 18.69
N PRO A 112 10.86 -1.68 18.42
CA PRO A 112 11.68 -1.83 17.22
C PRO A 112 12.25 -3.25 17.10
N PHE A 113 12.25 -3.79 15.88
CA PHE A 113 12.70 -5.15 15.62
C PHE A 113 13.80 -5.21 14.53
N PRO A 114 15.01 -4.71 14.80
CA PRO A 114 16.05 -4.48 13.77
C PRO A 114 16.52 -5.73 13.02
N LYS A 115 16.44 -6.91 13.66
CA LYS A 115 16.78 -8.19 13.01
C LYS A 115 15.94 -8.43 11.74
N TYR A 116 14.73 -7.89 11.70
CA TYR A 116 13.79 -8.07 10.60
C TYR A 116 13.63 -6.78 9.78
N THR A 117 14.69 -5.97 9.69
CA THR A 117 14.70 -4.77 8.84
C THR A 117 14.13 -5.12 7.47
N VAL A 118 13.12 -4.35 7.08
CA VAL A 118 12.37 -4.52 5.85
C VAL A 118 13.20 -4.01 4.69
N THR A 119 13.37 -4.84 3.68
CA THR A 119 14.09 -4.47 2.45
C THR A 119 13.31 -4.87 1.21
N GLY A 120 13.55 -4.16 0.11
CA GLY A 120 12.95 -4.46 -1.19
C GLY A 120 11.42 -4.48 -1.18
N LEU A 121 10.79 -3.67 -0.32
CA LEU A 121 9.33 -3.58 -0.29
C LEU A 121 8.86 -2.97 -1.61
N SER A 122 8.02 -3.70 -2.31
CA SER A 122 7.32 -3.25 -3.52
C SER A 122 5.90 -3.81 -3.52
N GLY A 123 4.97 -3.06 -4.09
CA GLY A 123 3.59 -3.51 -4.16
C GLY A 123 2.65 -2.55 -4.85
N THR A 124 1.41 -2.98 -4.98
CA THR A 124 0.31 -2.20 -5.55
C THR A 124 -0.91 -2.35 -4.67
N LEU A 125 -1.57 -1.22 -4.41
CA LEU A 125 -2.85 -1.15 -3.73
C LEU A 125 -3.88 -0.55 -4.70
N THR A 126 -5.00 -1.26 -4.83
CA THR A 126 -6.16 -0.89 -5.66
C THR A 126 -7.40 -0.78 -4.79
N ASP A 127 -8.53 -0.44 -5.40
CA ASP A 127 -9.86 -0.46 -4.78
C ASP A 127 -10.29 -1.85 -4.27
N SER A 128 -9.73 -2.90 -4.85
CA SER A 128 -10.14 -4.30 -4.69
C SER A 128 -9.18 -5.08 -3.81
N GLY A 129 -7.91 -4.71 -3.74
CA GLY A 129 -6.93 -5.50 -3.02
C GLY A 129 -5.55 -4.89 -2.95
N ILE A 130 -4.64 -5.71 -2.42
CA ILE A 130 -3.25 -5.37 -2.23
C ILE A 130 -2.37 -6.55 -2.64
N LEU A 131 -1.31 -6.25 -3.38
CA LEU A 131 -0.26 -7.18 -3.76
C LEU A 131 1.06 -6.59 -3.33
N MET A 132 1.87 -7.36 -2.61
CA MET A 132 3.14 -6.83 -2.12
C MET A 132 4.17 -7.93 -1.87
N LYS A 133 5.43 -7.53 -2.04
CA LYS A 133 6.61 -8.34 -1.77
C LYS A 133 7.60 -7.51 -0.97
N LEU A 134 8.28 -8.15 -0.04
CA LEU A 134 9.32 -7.55 0.79
C LEU A 134 10.17 -8.66 1.40
N ASN A 135 11.32 -8.31 1.98
CA ASN A 135 12.01 -9.20 2.91
C ASN A 135 11.83 -8.68 4.32
N PHE A 136 11.55 -9.56 5.27
CA PHE A 136 11.74 -9.29 6.70
C PHE A 136 13.08 -9.89 7.12
N GLY A 137 14.14 -9.08 7.18
CA GLY A 137 15.49 -9.61 7.34
C GLY A 137 15.86 -10.53 6.17
N GLU A 138 16.17 -11.80 6.47
CA GLU A 138 16.53 -12.81 5.46
C GLU A 138 15.34 -13.54 4.83
N TYR A 139 14.10 -13.29 5.29
CA TYR A 139 12.92 -14.04 4.87
C TYR A 139 12.14 -13.28 3.80
N PRO A 140 12.12 -13.74 2.54
CA PRO A 140 11.25 -13.20 1.52
C PRO A 140 9.79 -13.47 1.87
N VAL A 141 8.96 -12.45 1.72
CA VAL A 141 7.53 -12.48 1.97
C VAL A 141 6.79 -11.96 0.74
N ALA A 142 5.75 -12.69 0.35
CA ALA A 142 4.74 -12.23 -0.60
C ALA A 142 3.38 -12.22 0.09
N TYR A 143 2.59 -11.19 -0.16
CA TYR A 143 1.22 -11.08 0.33
C TYR A 143 0.29 -10.68 -0.81
N GLU A 144 -0.86 -11.35 -0.85
CA GLU A 144 -1.97 -11.09 -1.76
C GLU A 144 -3.26 -11.05 -0.94
N GLY A 145 -3.88 -9.89 -0.83
CA GLY A 145 -5.05 -9.64 0.00
C GLY A 145 -6.18 -8.99 -0.79
N GLN A 146 -7.41 -9.37 -0.45
CA GLN A 146 -8.63 -8.70 -0.93
C GLN A 146 -9.07 -7.70 0.13
N LYS A 147 -9.55 -6.53 -0.31
CA LYS A 147 -10.08 -5.50 0.59
C LYS A 147 -11.32 -6.06 1.31
N LEU A 148 -11.35 -5.92 2.63
CA LEU A 148 -12.54 -6.23 3.42
C LEU A 148 -13.57 -5.12 3.22
N ALA A 149 -14.85 -5.50 3.15
CA ALA A 149 -15.93 -4.52 3.06
C ALA A 149 -15.97 -3.66 4.33
N ASP A 150 -16.17 -2.35 4.15
CA ASP A 150 -16.32 -1.36 5.21
C ASP A 150 -17.59 -1.62 6.06
#